data_AF-A0A519D2D7-F1
#
_entry.id   AF-A0A519D2D7-F1
#
_cell.length_a   1.000
_cell.length_b   1.000
_cell.length_c   1.000
_cell.angle_alpha   90.00
_cell.angle_beta   90.00
_cell.angle_gamma   90.00
#
_symmetry.space_group_name_H-M   'P 1'
#
loop_
_entity.id
_entity.type
_entity.pdbx_description
1 polymer ?
#
loop_
_entity_poly.entity_id
_entity_poly.type
_entity_poly.pdbx_seq_one_letter_code
_entity_poly.pdbx_strand_id
1 'polypeptide(L)'
;MNPSNTEPGPLKAVFRSQDWLGGFSKGDLFAWALATFLWISTSGGVFDDDSWTDLWLSSVSGLVIICAVLYPSFVLHNWSNNKPLLTGESLRGATIPEFLHFSIKKEAGLVRWSRKKSLIILPISIILWLIGIEISIMAETMIAFGSGIDFSYEVAIALSQILFLVLFLILIWDSMGVDHASSLFKIDTAWMVVAWLVLIVMSIDLVIESSMFALIEISGIEIEEESYWVDRDSVNNGVIYTLAVVNLVILAPILEEVIFRGYVLDTCRGFFQEREAVIISSCLFGLIHYFYGPIGIILISIGGGLYAWIRLRTNSLIPAIICHSIWNGISVLVFGIP
;
A
#
# COMPACT_ATOMS: atom_id res chain seq x y z
N MET A 1 -28.59 2.23 45.44
CA MET A 1 -28.90 2.02 44.01
C MET A 1 -27.59 1.80 43.29
N ASN A 2 -27.46 0.68 42.59
CA ASN A 2 -26.24 0.34 41.86
C ASN A 2 -26.07 1.33 40.67
N PRO A 3 -24.95 2.07 40.54
CA PRO A 3 -24.79 3.07 39.47
C PRO A 3 -24.74 2.47 38.05
N SER A 4 -24.69 1.14 37.94
CA SER A 4 -24.49 0.41 36.69
C SER A 4 -25.74 0.22 35.82
N ASN A 5 -26.93 0.68 36.26
CA ASN A 5 -28.21 0.43 35.56
C ASN A 5 -28.80 1.68 34.88
N THR A 6 -28.02 2.74 34.66
CA THR A 6 -28.49 3.85 33.82
C THR A 6 -28.38 3.44 32.35
N GLU A 7 -29.49 3.48 31.62
CA GLU A 7 -29.43 3.30 30.16
C GLU A 7 -28.49 4.35 29.56
N PRO A 8 -27.60 3.96 28.64
CA PRO A 8 -26.72 4.91 27.99
C PRO A 8 -27.54 5.99 27.29
N GLY A 9 -27.14 7.26 27.46
CA GLY A 9 -27.78 8.35 26.73
C GLY A 9 -27.75 8.14 25.21
N PRO A 10 -28.59 8.83 24.42
CA PRO A 10 -28.83 8.51 23.01
C PRO A 10 -27.54 8.44 22.17
N LEU A 11 -26.59 9.36 22.42
CA LEU A 11 -25.31 9.38 21.73
C LEU A 11 -24.44 8.15 22.07
N LYS A 12 -24.38 7.76 23.35
CA LYS A 12 -23.62 6.58 23.80
C LYS A 12 -24.26 5.29 23.29
N ALA A 13 -25.58 5.25 23.14
CA ALA A 13 -26.29 4.10 22.59
C ALA A 13 -25.95 3.84 21.11
N VAL A 14 -25.74 4.90 20.29
CA VAL A 14 -25.37 4.78 18.88
C VAL A 14 -24.00 4.14 18.67
N PHE A 15 -23.04 4.43 19.55
CA PHE A 15 -21.64 3.95 19.45
C PHE A 15 -21.35 2.68 20.25
N ARG A 16 -22.36 2.05 20.86
CA ARG A 16 -22.18 0.81 21.62
C ARG A 16 -22.15 -0.38 20.65
N SER A 17 -21.18 -1.29 20.79
CA SER A 17 -21.06 -2.42 19.87
C SER A 17 -22.30 -3.32 19.92
N GLN A 18 -23.06 -3.37 18.82
CA GLN A 18 -23.97 -4.47 18.51
C GLN A 18 -23.38 -5.14 17.28
N ASP A 19 -22.89 -6.37 17.43
CA ASP A 19 -21.98 -7.09 16.53
C ASP A 19 -22.45 -7.19 15.07
N TRP A 20 -22.37 -6.10 14.32
CA TRP A 20 -22.65 -6.13 12.89
C TRP A 20 -21.36 -6.29 12.07
N LEU A 21 -20.21 -5.80 12.54
CA LEU A 21 -18.97 -5.81 11.73
C LEU A 21 -17.68 -5.72 12.60
N GLY A 22 -17.31 -6.78 13.32
CA GLY A 22 -15.97 -6.90 13.91
C GLY A 22 -15.62 -5.92 15.03
N GLY A 23 -16.59 -5.58 15.90
CA GLY A 23 -16.39 -4.74 17.08
C GLY A 23 -16.69 -3.24 16.90
N PHE A 24 -17.16 -2.81 15.72
CA PHE A 24 -17.45 -1.41 15.39
C PHE A 24 -18.94 -1.08 15.41
N SER A 25 -19.29 0.18 15.73
CA SER A 25 -20.66 0.67 15.77
C SER A 25 -21.13 1.21 14.41
N LYS A 26 -22.45 1.40 14.25
CA LYS A 26 -23.01 2.08 13.07
C LYS A 26 -22.51 3.53 12.93
N GLY A 27 -22.26 4.20 14.05
CA GLY A 27 -21.68 5.54 14.07
C GLY A 27 -20.27 5.58 13.48
N ASP A 28 -19.46 4.55 13.76
CA ASP A 28 -18.09 4.45 13.21
C ASP A 28 -18.09 4.22 11.70
N LEU A 29 -19.00 3.36 11.22
CA LEU A 29 -19.15 3.14 9.78
C LEU A 29 -19.62 4.41 9.06
N PHE A 30 -20.56 5.14 9.65
CA PHE A 30 -21.03 6.42 9.09
C PHE A 30 -19.91 7.47 9.06
N ALA A 31 -19.16 7.62 10.16
CA ALA A 31 -18.05 8.55 10.22
C ALA A 31 -16.96 8.21 9.19
N TRP A 32 -16.64 6.93 9.03
CA TRP A 32 -15.70 6.48 8.00
C TRP A 32 -16.21 6.78 6.59
N ALA A 33 -17.46 6.43 6.27
CA ALA A 33 -18.05 6.70 4.97
C ALA A 33 -18.09 8.21 4.65
N LEU A 34 -18.44 9.04 5.65
CA LEU A 34 -18.45 10.49 5.52
C LEU A 34 -17.03 11.05 5.31
N ALA A 35 -16.04 10.58 6.06
CA ALA A 35 -14.65 11.00 5.92
C ALA A 35 -14.11 10.67 4.51
N THR A 36 -14.32 9.44 4.05
CA THR A 36 -13.93 9.00 2.70
C THR A 36 -14.62 9.83 1.61
N PHE A 37 -15.94 10.03 1.72
CA PHE A 37 -16.70 10.82 0.75
C PHE A 37 -16.18 12.26 0.65
N LEU A 38 -15.98 12.92 1.80
CA LEU A 38 -15.48 14.29 1.82
C LEU A 38 -14.03 14.37 1.34
N TRP A 39 -13.18 13.40 1.67
CA TRP A 39 -11.81 13.33 1.18
C TRP A 39 -11.74 13.23 -0.34
N ILE A 40 -12.51 12.33 -0.95
CA ILE A 40 -12.59 12.20 -2.41
C ILE A 40 -13.12 13.50 -3.01
N SER A 41 -14.21 14.03 -2.45
CA SER A 41 -14.87 15.22 -2.99
C SER A 41 -14.01 16.47 -2.91
N THR A 42 -13.13 16.58 -1.90
CA THR A 42 -12.26 17.74 -1.73
C THR A 42 -10.93 17.59 -2.45
N SER A 43 -10.32 16.40 -2.41
CA SER A 43 -9.01 16.17 -3.02
C SER A 43 -9.09 15.95 -4.54
N GLY A 44 -10.27 15.64 -5.08
CA GLY A 44 -10.50 15.33 -6.49
C GLY A 44 -10.92 16.50 -7.39
N GLY A 45 -10.54 17.75 -7.07
CA GLY A 45 -10.71 18.87 -8.02
C GLY A 45 -11.87 19.84 -7.75
N VAL A 46 -11.95 20.42 -6.54
CA VAL A 46 -12.86 21.58 -6.30
C VAL A 46 -12.23 22.91 -6.76
N PHE A 47 -10.97 22.90 -7.17
CA PHE A 47 -10.21 24.06 -7.61
C PHE A 47 -9.77 23.85 -9.06
N ASP A 48 -9.94 24.89 -9.91
CA ASP A 48 -9.72 24.88 -11.37
C ASP A 48 -8.46 24.08 -11.79
N ASP A 49 -8.65 23.15 -12.73
CA ASP A 49 -7.92 21.88 -12.88
C ASP A 49 -6.48 21.93 -13.47
N ASP A 50 -5.79 23.07 -13.50
CA ASP A 50 -4.50 23.18 -14.22
C ASP A 50 -3.26 23.36 -13.33
N SER A 51 -3.39 23.45 -11.99
CA SER A 51 -2.24 23.66 -11.09
C SER A 51 -2.03 22.54 -10.07
N TRP A 52 -0.77 22.10 -9.90
CA TRP A 52 -0.38 21.19 -8.83
C TRP A 52 -0.54 21.85 -7.45
N THR A 53 -0.45 23.18 -7.40
CA THR A 53 -0.71 23.94 -6.16
C THR A 53 -2.15 23.82 -5.66
N ASP A 54 -3.13 23.78 -6.56
CA ASP A 54 -4.54 23.60 -6.21
C ASP A 54 -4.82 22.17 -5.76
N LEU A 55 -4.26 21.17 -6.44
CA LEU A 55 -4.30 19.76 -6.00
C LEU A 55 -3.67 19.58 -4.61
N TRP A 56 -2.59 20.29 -4.33
CA TRP A 56 -1.95 20.27 -3.02
C TRP A 56 -2.84 20.86 -1.92
N LEU A 57 -3.41 22.06 -2.13
CA LEU A 57 -4.32 22.69 -1.17
C LEU A 57 -5.56 21.80 -0.89
N SER A 58 -6.07 21.17 -1.94
CA SER A 58 -7.23 20.28 -1.88
C SER A 58 -6.91 18.99 -1.10
N SER A 59 -5.74 18.39 -1.35
CA SER A 59 -5.25 17.19 -0.65
C SER A 59 -5.00 17.43 0.84
N VAL A 60 -4.37 18.57 1.18
CA VAL A 60 -4.17 18.98 2.59
C VAL A 60 -5.51 19.18 3.30
N SER A 61 -6.46 19.85 2.63
CA SER A 61 -7.81 20.04 3.15
C SER A 61 -8.53 18.70 3.37
N GLY A 62 -8.40 17.77 2.43
CA GLY A 62 -8.94 16.41 2.53
C GLY A 62 -8.39 15.65 3.74
N LEU A 63 -7.06 15.68 3.96
CA LEU A 63 -6.43 15.05 5.13
C LEU A 63 -6.94 15.66 6.45
N VAL A 64 -7.07 16.99 6.52
CA VAL A 64 -7.62 17.68 7.69
C VAL A 64 -9.07 17.25 7.95
N ILE A 65 -9.88 17.10 6.90
CA ILE A 65 -11.27 16.62 7.03
C ILE A 65 -11.31 15.19 7.57
N ILE A 66 -10.47 14.29 7.06
CA ILE A 66 -10.36 12.92 7.58
C ILE A 66 -10.06 12.96 9.07
N CYS A 67 -9.04 13.72 9.48
CA CYS A 67 -8.70 13.85 10.89
C CYS A 67 -9.87 14.42 11.71
N ALA A 68 -10.55 15.46 11.21
CA ALA A 68 -11.65 16.12 11.90
C ALA A 68 -12.92 15.26 12.02
N VAL A 69 -13.21 14.40 11.04
CA VAL A 69 -14.39 13.52 11.03
C VAL A 69 -14.13 12.22 11.81
N LEU A 70 -12.95 11.63 11.65
CA LEU A 70 -12.62 10.36 12.30
C LEU A 70 -12.25 10.52 13.77
N TYR A 71 -11.62 11.64 14.16
CA TYR A 71 -11.20 11.85 15.55
C TYR A 71 -12.37 11.85 16.55
N PRO A 72 -13.50 12.54 16.31
CA PRO A 72 -14.67 12.44 17.17
C PRO A 72 -15.22 11.02 17.26
N SER A 73 -15.30 10.29 16.14
CA SER A 73 -15.75 8.90 16.13
C SER A 73 -14.84 8.02 16.99
N PHE A 74 -13.52 8.21 16.88
CA PHE A 74 -12.53 7.53 17.72
C PHE A 74 -12.77 7.80 19.21
N VAL A 75 -12.87 9.06 19.60
CA VAL A 75 -13.09 9.44 21.00
C VAL A 75 -14.40 8.88 21.53
N LEU A 76 -15.49 8.98 20.76
CA LEU A 76 -16.81 8.51 21.14
C LEU A 76 -16.89 6.98 21.22
N HIS A 77 -16.27 6.26 20.28
CA HIS A 77 -16.16 4.81 20.31
C HIS A 77 -15.41 4.35 21.57
N ASN A 78 -14.28 4.99 21.87
CA ASN A 78 -13.46 4.67 23.05
C ASN A 78 -14.24 4.89 24.34
N TRP A 79 -14.95 6.01 24.43
CA TRP A 79 -15.81 6.33 25.57
C TRP A 79 -17.00 5.39 25.71
N SER A 80 -17.55 4.93 24.58
CA SER A 80 -18.72 4.04 24.55
C SER A 80 -18.35 2.61 24.96
N ASN A 81 -17.23 2.09 24.46
CA ASN A 81 -16.84 0.68 24.59
C ASN A 81 -15.74 0.45 25.65
N ASN A 82 -15.26 1.50 26.33
CA ASN A 82 -14.11 1.46 27.25
C ASN A 82 -12.86 0.79 26.64
N LYS A 83 -12.77 0.76 25.31
CA LYS A 83 -11.67 0.23 24.54
C LYS A 83 -11.29 1.26 23.50
N PRO A 84 -10.11 1.91 23.61
CA PRO A 84 -9.48 2.55 22.47
C PRO A 84 -9.57 1.71 21.18
N LEU A 85 -10.01 2.32 20.08
CA LEU A 85 -10.03 1.74 18.72
C LEU A 85 -8.61 1.33 18.27
N LEU A 86 -7.61 2.00 18.86
CA LEU A 86 -6.18 1.70 18.83
C LEU A 86 -5.72 1.27 20.24
N THR A 87 -6.39 0.29 20.85
CA THR A 87 -5.96 -0.28 22.14
C THR A 87 -4.81 -1.23 21.96
N GLY A 88 -4.11 -1.49 23.05
CA GLY A 88 -3.19 -2.60 23.18
C GLY A 88 -3.77 -4.00 22.89
N GLU A 89 -5.08 -4.22 22.75
CA GLU A 89 -5.58 -5.50 22.20
C GLU A 89 -5.41 -5.54 20.66
N SER A 90 -5.73 -4.45 19.94
CA SER A 90 -5.47 -4.30 18.50
C SER A 90 -4.00 -3.98 18.16
N LEU A 91 -3.25 -3.40 19.10
CA LEU A 91 -1.86 -2.95 18.95
C LEU A 91 -0.88 -3.72 19.85
N ARG A 92 -1.24 -4.92 20.32
CA ARG A 92 -0.42 -5.80 21.19
C ARG A 92 0.23 -5.08 22.41
N GLY A 93 -0.45 -4.11 23.00
CA GLY A 93 -0.04 -3.40 24.22
C GLY A 93 0.65 -2.06 23.99
N ALA A 94 0.80 -1.61 22.75
CA ALA A 94 1.56 -0.40 22.42
C ALA A 94 0.77 0.92 22.63
N THR A 95 1.43 1.93 23.18
CA THR A 95 1.02 3.34 23.19
C THR A 95 1.10 3.96 21.78
N ILE A 96 0.46 5.12 21.53
CA ILE A 96 0.56 5.81 20.22
C ILE A 96 2.02 6.11 19.82
N PRO A 97 2.91 6.58 20.72
CA PRO A 97 4.33 6.70 20.40
C PRO A 97 4.95 5.36 20.01
N GLU A 98 4.69 4.28 20.73
CA GLU A 98 5.20 2.94 20.38
C GLU A 98 4.63 2.42 19.05
N PHE A 99 3.39 2.80 18.72
CA PHE A 99 2.76 2.53 17.43
C PHE A 99 3.40 3.33 16.28
N LEU A 100 3.87 4.55 16.54
CA LEU A 100 4.52 5.37 15.52
C LEU A 100 6.03 5.10 15.42
N HIS A 101 6.67 4.62 16.49
CA HIS A 101 8.11 4.37 16.52
C HIS A 101 8.51 3.05 15.86
N PHE A 102 9.58 3.07 15.06
CA PHE A 102 10.22 1.86 14.58
C PHE A 102 11.00 1.18 15.71
N SER A 103 10.91 -0.15 15.78
CA SER A 103 11.67 -0.93 16.76
C SER A 103 13.18 -0.81 16.56
N ILE A 104 13.90 -0.54 17.65
CA ILE A 104 15.38 -0.55 17.69
C ILE A 104 15.91 -2.00 17.77
N LYS A 105 15.03 -2.97 18.07
CA LYS A 105 15.41 -4.39 18.19
C LYS A 105 15.42 -5.07 16.82
N LYS A 106 16.49 -5.82 16.59
CA LYS A 106 16.66 -6.74 15.47
C LYS A 106 15.92 -8.06 15.72
N GLU A 107 15.34 -8.64 14.67
CA GLU A 107 14.70 -9.96 14.72
C GLU A 107 15.66 -11.06 14.26
N ALA A 108 16.73 -11.28 15.04
CA ALA A 108 17.85 -12.15 14.65
C ALA A 108 17.48 -13.64 14.39
N GLY A 109 16.28 -14.07 14.77
CA GLY A 109 15.76 -15.42 14.51
C GLY A 109 14.74 -15.53 13.38
N LEU A 110 14.38 -14.41 12.72
CA LEU A 110 13.37 -14.39 11.67
C LEU A 110 13.82 -15.16 10.41
N VAL A 111 15.09 -14.98 10.03
CA VAL A 111 15.69 -15.59 8.85
C VAL A 111 16.54 -16.79 9.26
N ARG A 112 16.17 -17.98 8.78
CA ARG A 112 16.83 -19.26 9.03
C ARG A 112 18.14 -19.41 8.29
N TRP A 113 18.29 -18.73 7.15
CA TRP A 113 19.51 -18.75 6.36
C TRP A 113 20.65 -17.97 7.02
N SER A 114 21.89 -18.34 6.69
CA SER A 114 23.05 -17.54 7.10
C SER A 114 23.05 -16.17 6.40
N ARG A 115 23.60 -15.15 7.07
CA ARG A 115 23.72 -13.79 6.49
C ARG A 115 24.39 -13.81 5.11
N LYS A 116 25.42 -14.64 4.92
CA LYS A 116 26.11 -14.79 3.63
C LYS A 116 25.15 -15.33 2.55
N LYS A 117 24.36 -16.37 2.86
CA LYS A 117 23.39 -16.94 1.93
C LYS A 117 22.33 -15.91 1.54
N SER A 118 21.80 -15.16 2.51
CA SER A 118 20.82 -14.10 2.24
C SER A 118 21.38 -12.97 1.37
N LEU A 119 22.60 -12.51 1.65
CA LEU A 119 23.26 -11.44 0.86
C LEU A 119 23.60 -11.87 -0.58
N ILE A 120 23.58 -13.17 -0.89
CA ILE A 120 23.80 -13.68 -2.24
C ILE A 120 22.46 -13.90 -2.95
N ILE A 121 21.53 -14.62 -2.31
CA ILE A 121 20.27 -15.02 -2.96
C ILE A 121 19.36 -13.83 -3.19
N LEU A 122 19.27 -12.90 -2.22
CA LEU A 122 18.40 -11.72 -2.32
C LEU A 122 18.69 -10.90 -3.60
N PRO A 123 19.92 -10.37 -3.83
CA PRO A 123 20.19 -9.59 -5.04
C PRO A 123 20.05 -10.42 -6.31
N ILE A 124 20.47 -11.70 -6.31
CA ILE A 124 20.31 -12.56 -7.50
C ILE A 124 18.82 -12.71 -7.87
N SER A 125 17.95 -12.96 -6.90
CA SER A 125 16.51 -13.10 -7.14
C SER A 125 15.88 -11.81 -7.69
N ILE A 126 16.30 -10.65 -7.18
CA ILE A 126 15.81 -9.34 -7.65
C ILE A 126 16.33 -9.07 -9.07
N ILE A 127 17.62 -9.32 -9.34
CA ILE A 127 18.21 -9.14 -10.67
C ILE A 127 17.53 -10.05 -11.70
N LEU A 128 17.27 -11.30 -11.35
CA LEU A 128 16.56 -12.23 -12.24
C LEU A 128 15.16 -11.72 -12.60
N TRP A 129 14.45 -11.13 -11.64
CA TRP A 129 13.14 -10.51 -11.89
C TRP A 129 13.24 -9.26 -12.78
N LEU A 130 14.25 -8.41 -12.57
CA LEU A 130 14.41 -7.17 -13.34
C LEU A 130 14.83 -7.38 -14.79
N ILE A 131 15.50 -8.50 -15.10
CA ILE A 131 16.05 -8.75 -16.42
C ILE A 131 14.96 -9.01 -17.47
N GLY A 132 13.77 -9.47 -17.07
CA GLY A 132 12.58 -9.55 -17.93
C GLY A 132 12.72 -10.42 -19.19
N ILE A 133 13.80 -11.19 -19.34
CA ILE A 133 14.10 -12.00 -20.53
C ILE A 133 12.98 -13.02 -20.77
N GLU A 134 12.39 -13.54 -19.71
CA GLU A 134 11.27 -14.48 -19.79
C GLU A 134 10.01 -13.87 -20.39
N ILE A 135 9.75 -12.56 -20.18
CA ILE A 135 8.61 -11.85 -20.77
C ILE A 135 8.79 -11.81 -22.28
N SER A 136 9.95 -11.31 -22.75
CA SER A 136 10.24 -11.20 -24.18
C SER A 136 10.19 -12.55 -24.88
N ILE A 137 10.83 -13.59 -24.31
CA ILE A 137 10.81 -14.92 -24.94
C ILE A 137 9.38 -15.47 -25.06
N MET A 138 8.57 -15.32 -24.01
CA MET A 138 7.20 -15.84 -24.00
C MET A 138 6.30 -15.08 -24.97
N ALA A 139 6.36 -13.73 -24.97
CA ALA A 139 5.59 -12.90 -25.89
C ALA A 139 5.96 -13.17 -27.36
N GLU A 140 7.26 -13.17 -27.69
CA GLU A 140 7.74 -13.43 -29.06
C GLU A 140 7.37 -14.84 -29.54
N THR A 141 7.36 -15.83 -28.64
CA THR A 141 6.89 -17.18 -28.98
C THR A 141 5.41 -17.17 -29.33
N MET A 142 4.55 -16.51 -28.54
CA MET A 142 3.11 -16.39 -28.83
C MET A 142 2.84 -15.68 -30.16
N ILE A 143 3.59 -14.61 -30.44
CA ILE A 143 3.54 -13.86 -31.71
C ILE A 143 3.94 -14.76 -32.87
N ALA A 144 5.00 -15.56 -32.73
CA ALA A 144 5.44 -16.50 -33.77
C ALA A 144 4.37 -17.57 -34.09
N PHE A 145 3.48 -17.89 -33.14
CA PHE A 145 2.33 -18.77 -33.34
C PHE A 145 1.04 -18.03 -33.78
N GLY A 146 1.13 -16.74 -34.12
CA GLY A 146 0.04 -15.95 -34.70
C GLY A 146 -0.81 -15.16 -33.71
N SER A 147 -0.36 -14.99 -32.47
CA SER A 147 -1.04 -14.12 -31.50
C SER A 147 -0.79 -12.63 -31.80
N GLY A 148 -1.71 -11.77 -31.38
CA GLY A 148 -1.52 -10.31 -31.45
C GLY A 148 -0.39 -9.84 -30.54
N ILE A 149 0.32 -8.78 -30.92
CA ILE A 149 1.50 -8.28 -30.21
C ILE A 149 1.14 -7.90 -28.76
N ASP A 150 0.25 -6.94 -28.56
CA ASP A 150 -0.05 -6.41 -27.23
C ASP A 150 -0.69 -7.46 -26.33
N PHE A 151 -1.59 -8.28 -26.89
CA PHE A 151 -2.15 -9.43 -26.18
C PHE A 151 -1.07 -10.41 -25.70
N SER A 152 -0.05 -10.67 -26.52
CA SER A 152 1.05 -11.57 -26.17
C SER A 152 1.91 -11.00 -25.04
N TYR A 153 2.20 -9.69 -25.07
CA TYR A 153 2.94 -9.02 -24.01
C TYR A 153 2.16 -8.99 -22.70
N GLU A 154 0.86 -8.66 -22.72
CA GLU A 154 0.02 -8.66 -21.52
C GLU A 154 -0.09 -10.05 -20.86
N VAL A 155 -0.26 -11.10 -21.67
CA VAL A 155 -0.26 -12.48 -21.15
C VAL A 155 1.11 -12.86 -20.62
N ALA A 156 2.19 -12.48 -21.32
CA ALA A 156 3.54 -12.81 -20.88
C ALA A 156 3.89 -12.13 -19.55
N ILE A 157 3.50 -10.86 -19.36
CA ILE A 157 3.64 -10.12 -18.11
C ILE A 157 2.87 -10.83 -16.99
N ALA A 158 1.59 -11.17 -17.20
CA ALA A 158 0.77 -11.84 -16.19
C ALA A 158 1.39 -13.16 -15.74
N LEU A 159 1.85 -13.98 -16.69
CA LEU A 159 2.49 -15.28 -16.41
C LEU A 159 3.84 -15.11 -15.70
N SER A 160 4.65 -14.12 -16.08
CA SER A 160 5.91 -13.82 -15.40
C SER A 160 5.65 -13.38 -13.96
N GLN A 161 4.68 -12.49 -13.73
CA GLN A 161 4.32 -12.03 -12.39
C GLN A 161 3.86 -13.19 -11.50
N ILE A 162 3.05 -14.12 -12.01
CA ILE A 162 2.62 -15.32 -11.28
C ILE A 162 3.82 -16.22 -10.97
N LEU A 163 4.73 -16.43 -11.93
CA LEU A 163 5.94 -17.24 -11.72
C LEU A 163 6.83 -16.66 -10.62
N PHE A 164 7.08 -15.35 -10.66
CA PHE A 164 7.87 -14.67 -9.62
C PHE A 164 7.14 -14.66 -8.27
N LEU A 165 5.83 -14.50 -8.25
CA LEU A 165 5.05 -14.60 -7.02
C LEU A 165 5.26 -15.97 -6.36
N VAL A 166 5.16 -17.05 -7.14
CA VAL A 166 5.43 -18.41 -6.64
C VAL A 166 6.87 -18.56 -6.17
N LEU A 167 7.85 -18.06 -6.95
CA LEU A 167 9.26 -18.10 -6.56
C LEU A 167 9.50 -17.41 -5.21
N PHE A 168 9.03 -16.18 -5.03
CA PHE A 168 9.25 -15.42 -3.81
C PHE A 168 8.48 -15.98 -2.61
N LEU A 169 7.29 -16.55 -2.80
CA LEU A 169 6.60 -17.31 -1.75
C LEU A 169 7.41 -18.53 -1.31
N ILE A 170 8.04 -19.26 -2.25
CA ILE A 170 8.95 -20.37 -1.94
C ILE A 170 10.20 -19.85 -1.20
N LEU A 171 10.79 -18.73 -1.63
CA LEU A 171 11.95 -18.14 -0.97
C LEU A 171 11.63 -17.70 0.46
N ILE A 172 10.46 -17.09 0.70
CA ILE A 172 10.00 -16.74 2.05
C ILE A 172 9.79 -18.00 2.89
N TRP A 173 9.14 -19.02 2.34
CA TRP A 173 8.96 -20.30 3.03
C TRP A 173 10.32 -20.93 3.42
N ASP A 174 11.25 -21.09 2.48
CA ASP A 174 12.53 -21.72 2.78
C ASP A 174 13.39 -20.89 3.74
N SER A 175 13.37 -19.56 3.60
CA SER A 175 14.21 -18.66 4.39
C SER A 175 13.64 -18.31 5.77
N MET A 176 12.31 -18.32 5.97
CA MET A 176 11.67 -17.84 7.20
C MET A 176 10.69 -18.86 7.81
N GLY A 177 10.20 -19.81 7.03
CA GLY A 177 9.30 -20.88 7.47
C GLY A 177 7.85 -20.72 7.04
N VAL A 178 7.12 -21.84 7.02
CA VAL A 178 5.72 -21.89 6.55
C VAL A 178 4.77 -21.08 7.42
N ASP A 179 4.95 -21.09 8.75
CA ASP A 179 4.09 -20.35 9.67
C ASP A 179 4.18 -18.85 9.40
N HIS A 180 5.41 -18.35 9.23
CA HIS A 180 5.67 -16.97 8.87
C HIS A 180 5.07 -16.62 7.52
N ALA A 181 5.38 -17.39 6.48
CA ALA A 181 4.85 -17.19 5.12
C ALA A 181 3.31 -17.13 5.10
N SER A 182 2.65 -18.02 5.83
CA SER A 182 1.19 -18.05 5.94
C SER A 182 0.63 -16.86 6.74
N SER A 183 1.36 -16.39 7.75
CA SER A 183 0.92 -15.27 8.60
C SER A 183 0.89 -13.94 7.85
N LEU A 184 1.71 -13.79 6.80
CA LEU A 184 1.77 -12.58 5.98
C LEU A 184 0.44 -12.25 5.28
N PHE A 185 -0.45 -13.23 5.10
CA PHE A 185 -1.74 -13.02 4.43
C PHE A 185 -2.93 -13.09 5.39
N LYS A 186 -2.68 -13.19 6.70
CA LYS A 186 -3.75 -13.16 7.72
C LYS A 186 -3.98 -11.73 8.16
N ILE A 187 -5.24 -11.40 8.42
CA ILE A 187 -5.63 -10.15 9.07
C ILE A 187 -6.20 -10.53 10.44
N ASP A 188 -5.36 -10.45 11.46
CA ASP A 188 -5.78 -10.67 12.85
C ASP A 188 -6.28 -9.37 13.51
N THR A 189 -6.13 -8.24 12.81
CA THR A 189 -6.60 -6.92 13.23
C THR A 189 -8.05 -6.73 12.77
N ALA A 190 -8.89 -6.05 13.54
CA ALA A 190 -10.24 -5.75 13.09
C ALA A 190 -10.22 -4.96 11.77
N TRP A 191 -11.03 -5.40 10.79
CA TRP A 191 -11.02 -4.88 9.42
C TRP A 191 -11.21 -3.36 9.34
N MET A 192 -11.97 -2.75 10.25
CA MET A 192 -12.18 -1.30 10.27
C MET A 192 -10.92 -0.55 10.70
N VAL A 193 -10.10 -1.12 11.60
CA VAL A 193 -8.77 -0.55 11.89
C VAL A 193 -7.92 -0.56 10.63
N VAL A 194 -7.96 -1.66 9.87
CA VAL A 194 -7.27 -1.74 8.57
C VAL A 194 -7.81 -0.67 7.61
N ALA A 195 -9.13 -0.52 7.47
CA ALA A 195 -9.74 0.48 6.59
C ALA A 195 -9.36 1.92 6.97
N TRP A 196 -9.24 2.21 8.27
CA TRP A 196 -8.77 3.50 8.75
C TRP A 196 -7.29 3.73 8.46
N LEU A 197 -6.45 2.73 8.69
CA LEU A 197 -5.01 2.82 8.39
C LEU A 197 -4.76 3.00 6.90
N VAL A 198 -5.48 2.28 6.04
CA VAL A 198 -5.44 2.45 4.59
C VAL A 198 -5.80 3.89 4.23
N LEU A 199 -6.93 4.41 4.72
CA LEU A 199 -7.35 5.78 4.42
C LEU A 199 -6.33 6.83 4.87
N ILE A 200 -5.77 6.68 6.07
CA ILE A 200 -4.74 7.59 6.61
C ILE A 200 -3.46 7.52 5.76
N VAL A 201 -2.98 6.31 5.45
CA VAL A 201 -1.77 6.11 4.62
C VAL A 201 -1.95 6.73 3.25
N MET A 202 -3.06 6.42 2.56
CA MET A 202 -3.37 6.98 1.24
C MET A 202 -3.44 8.51 1.26
N SER A 203 -3.98 9.09 2.33
CA SER A 203 -4.09 10.55 2.45
C SER A 203 -2.74 11.21 2.72
N ILE A 204 -1.89 10.58 3.52
CA ILE A 204 -0.52 11.05 3.75
C ILE A 204 0.27 10.98 2.45
N ASP A 205 0.16 9.88 1.71
CA ASP A 205 0.86 9.69 0.43
C ASP A 205 0.45 10.76 -0.58
N LEU A 206 -0.86 10.93 -0.79
CA LEU A 206 -1.41 11.96 -1.68
C LEU A 206 -0.93 13.38 -1.32
N VAL A 207 -0.90 13.72 -0.02
CA VAL A 207 -0.40 15.02 0.43
C VAL A 207 1.09 15.18 0.14
N ILE A 208 1.90 14.15 0.36
CA ILE A 208 3.34 14.21 0.08
C ILE A 208 3.59 14.41 -1.40
N GLU A 209 2.95 13.60 -2.25
CA GLU A 209 3.12 13.67 -3.69
C GLU A 209 2.67 15.02 -4.25
N SER A 210 1.44 15.45 -3.95
CA SER A 210 0.93 16.75 -4.39
C SER A 210 1.77 17.92 -3.88
N SER A 211 2.31 17.84 -2.64
CA SER A 211 3.25 18.85 -2.13
C SER A 211 4.52 18.92 -2.96
N MET A 212 5.08 17.78 -3.34
CA MET A 212 6.30 17.72 -4.13
C MET A 212 6.08 18.29 -5.53
N PHE A 213 4.98 17.94 -6.19
CA PHE A 213 4.64 18.50 -7.50
C PHE A 213 4.36 20.01 -7.44
N ALA A 214 3.61 20.48 -6.43
CA ALA A 214 3.38 21.91 -6.20
C ALA A 214 4.69 22.69 -5.96
N LEU A 215 5.63 22.12 -5.20
CA LEU A 215 6.94 22.74 -4.98
C LEU A 215 7.74 22.84 -6.27
N ILE A 216 7.68 21.82 -7.12
CA ILE A 216 8.36 21.82 -8.42
C ILE A 216 7.75 22.89 -9.34
N GLU A 217 6.43 22.94 -9.44
CA GLU A 217 5.71 23.97 -10.19
C GLU A 217 6.11 25.38 -9.72
N ILE A 218 6.04 25.65 -8.41
CA ILE A 218 6.41 26.96 -7.84
C ILE A 218 7.89 27.30 -8.08
N SER A 219 8.77 26.30 -8.11
CA SER A 219 10.19 26.51 -8.36
C SER A 219 10.52 26.85 -9.83
N GLY A 220 9.56 26.70 -10.75
CA GLY A 220 9.76 26.92 -12.18
C GLY A 220 10.68 25.89 -12.82
N ILE A 221 10.89 24.73 -12.19
CA ILE A 221 11.62 23.62 -12.79
C ILE A 221 10.67 22.92 -13.76
N GLU A 222 10.96 23.01 -15.05
CA GLU A 222 10.28 22.21 -16.06
C GLU A 222 10.69 20.74 -15.87
N ILE A 223 9.72 19.89 -15.51
CA ILE A 223 9.88 18.45 -15.61
C ILE A 223 9.43 18.09 -17.03
N GLU A 224 10.28 17.42 -17.80
CA GLU A 224 9.81 16.77 -19.02
C GLU A 224 8.72 15.78 -18.62
N GLU A 225 7.49 15.99 -19.12
CA GLU A 225 6.45 14.97 -19.04
C GLU A 225 7.00 13.73 -19.75
N GLU A 226 7.34 12.70 -18.99
CA GLU A 226 7.55 11.38 -19.58
C GLU A 226 6.23 11.01 -20.24
N SER A 227 6.22 10.91 -21.58
CA SER A 227 5.05 10.41 -22.28
C SER A 227 4.88 8.96 -21.86
N TYR A 228 3.96 8.72 -20.93
CA TYR A 228 3.40 7.40 -20.73
C TYR A 228 2.92 6.91 -22.11
N TRP A 229 3.35 5.72 -22.51
CA TRP A 229 3.14 5.21 -23.85
C TRP A 229 1.69 4.74 -23.98
N VAL A 230 0.74 5.67 -23.99
CA VAL A 230 -0.67 5.34 -24.18
C VAL A 230 -0.85 4.76 -25.58
N ASP A 231 -0.86 3.44 -25.66
CA ASP A 231 -1.14 2.71 -26.89
C ASP A 231 -2.64 2.73 -27.17
N ARG A 232 -3.04 3.62 -28.08
CA ARG A 232 -4.44 3.79 -28.49
C ARG A 232 -5.05 2.52 -29.09
N ASP A 233 -4.24 1.63 -29.66
CA ASP A 233 -4.75 0.38 -30.24
C ASP A 233 -5.12 -0.62 -29.13
N SER A 234 -4.33 -0.69 -28.06
CA SER A 234 -4.62 -1.45 -26.85
C SER A 234 -5.84 -0.91 -26.07
N VAL A 235 -5.99 0.41 -25.93
CA VAL A 235 -7.13 1.02 -25.22
C VAL A 235 -8.48 0.72 -25.90
N ASN A 236 -8.49 0.57 -27.22
CA ASN A 236 -9.72 0.26 -27.96
C ASN A 236 -10.13 -1.23 -27.91
N ASN A 237 -9.28 -2.10 -27.35
CA ASN A 237 -9.57 -3.52 -27.17
C ASN A 237 -9.85 -3.84 -25.69
N GLY A 238 -11.11 -4.11 -25.36
CA GLY A 238 -11.53 -4.36 -23.98
C GLY A 238 -10.82 -5.54 -23.29
N VAL A 239 -10.36 -6.55 -24.03
CA VAL A 239 -9.62 -7.69 -23.43
C VAL A 239 -8.22 -7.26 -23.03
N ILE A 240 -7.50 -6.59 -23.94
CA ILE A 240 -6.12 -6.12 -23.70
C ILE A 240 -6.14 -5.09 -22.57
N TYR A 241 -7.05 -4.12 -22.63
CA TYR A 241 -7.24 -3.14 -21.58
C TYR A 241 -7.53 -3.79 -20.22
N THR A 242 -8.44 -4.78 -20.17
CA THR A 242 -8.74 -5.50 -18.91
C THR A 242 -7.51 -6.22 -18.36
N LEU A 243 -6.73 -6.89 -19.22
CA LEU A 243 -5.49 -7.57 -18.82
C LEU A 243 -4.47 -6.57 -18.27
N ALA A 244 -4.26 -5.44 -18.95
CA ALA A 244 -3.35 -4.40 -18.51
C ALA A 244 -3.76 -3.81 -17.15
N VAL A 245 -5.05 -3.53 -16.94
CA VAL A 245 -5.56 -3.11 -15.62
C VAL A 245 -5.32 -4.18 -14.56
N VAL A 246 -5.57 -5.46 -14.84
CA VAL A 246 -5.34 -6.55 -13.89
C VAL A 246 -3.85 -6.68 -13.55
N ASN A 247 -2.98 -6.60 -14.56
CA ASN A 247 -1.53 -6.65 -14.39
C ASN A 247 -1.04 -5.50 -13.51
N LEU A 248 -1.48 -4.26 -13.78
CA LEU A 248 -1.00 -3.07 -13.10
C LEU A 248 -1.64 -2.85 -11.72
N VAL A 249 -2.94 -3.09 -11.57
CA VAL A 249 -3.71 -2.73 -10.36
C VAL A 249 -3.78 -3.90 -9.37
N ILE A 250 -3.63 -5.14 -9.82
CA ILE A 250 -3.80 -6.33 -8.97
C ILE A 250 -2.49 -7.12 -8.87
N LEU A 251 -1.99 -7.65 -9.99
CA LEU A 251 -0.89 -8.60 -9.96
C LEU A 251 0.45 -7.95 -9.58
N ALA A 252 0.77 -6.78 -10.13
CA ALA A 252 1.96 -6.01 -9.78
C ALA A 252 2.00 -5.66 -8.28
N PRO A 253 0.97 -5.02 -7.67
CA PRO A 253 0.94 -4.76 -6.23
C PRO A 253 1.10 -6.02 -5.38
N ILE A 254 0.43 -7.12 -5.71
CA ILE A 254 0.58 -8.39 -4.96
C ILE A 254 2.02 -8.88 -5.02
N LEU A 255 2.60 -8.95 -6.22
CA LEU A 255 3.96 -9.42 -6.42
C LEU A 255 4.96 -8.53 -5.69
N GLU A 256 4.88 -7.23 -5.93
CA GLU A 256 5.83 -6.26 -5.40
C GLU A 256 5.76 -6.19 -3.88
N GLU A 257 4.58 -6.24 -3.26
CA GLU A 257 4.49 -6.30 -1.80
C GLU A 257 5.06 -7.62 -1.24
N VAL A 258 4.87 -8.75 -1.93
CA VAL A 258 5.50 -10.03 -1.54
C VAL A 258 7.02 -9.94 -1.63
N ILE A 259 7.57 -9.37 -2.70
CA ILE A 259 9.02 -9.18 -2.87
C ILE A 259 9.55 -8.22 -1.81
N PHE A 260 9.04 -7.00 -1.76
CA PHE A 260 9.67 -5.92 -0.99
C PHE A 260 9.30 -5.95 0.50
N ARG A 261 8.03 -6.23 0.83
CA ARG A 261 7.55 -6.19 2.22
C ARG A 261 7.52 -7.57 2.85
N GLY A 262 7.32 -8.62 2.04
CA GLY A 262 7.39 -10.02 2.47
C GLY A 262 8.81 -10.56 2.56
N TYR A 263 9.63 -10.35 1.53
CA TYR A 263 10.95 -10.96 1.43
C TYR A 263 12.11 -10.01 1.77
N VAL A 264 12.25 -8.87 1.08
CA VAL A 264 13.36 -7.93 1.26
C VAL A 264 13.36 -7.33 2.67
N LEU A 265 12.23 -6.74 3.08
CA LEU A 265 12.08 -6.10 4.39
C LEU A 265 12.39 -7.07 5.53
N ASP A 266 11.80 -8.27 5.53
CA ASP A 266 12.04 -9.25 6.58
C ASP A 266 13.44 -9.84 6.55
N THR A 267 14.00 -10.05 5.36
CA THR A 267 15.41 -10.44 5.23
C THR A 267 16.30 -9.39 5.88
N CYS A 268 16.04 -8.10 5.64
CA CYS A 268 16.76 -7.00 6.28
C CYS A 268 16.52 -6.93 7.80
N ARG A 269 15.29 -7.15 8.30
CA ARG A 269 14.98 -7.20 9.76
C ARG A 269 15.69 -8.36 10.48
N GLY A 270 16.06 -9.41 9.75
CA GLY A 270 16.94 -10.47 10.22
C GLY A 270 18.40 -10.05 10.45
N PHE A 271 18.83 -8.89 9.91
CA PHE A 271 20.22 -8.42 9.98
C PHE A 271 20.42 -7.02 10.57
N PHE A 272 19.46 -6.12 10.39
CA PHE A 272 19.46 -4.71 10.77
C PHE A 272 18.32 -4.38 11.75
N GLN A 273 18.23 -3.14 12.25
CA GLN A 273 17.06 -2.73 13.04
C GLN A 273 15.90 -2.42 12.09
N GLU A 274 14.69 -2.29 12.64
CA GLU A 274 13.47 -2.14 11.84
C GLU A 274 13.53 -0.88 10.96
N ARG A 275 14.05 0.23 11.50
CA ARG A 275 14.18 1.49 10.77
C ARG A 275 15.09 1.34 9.54
N GLU A 276 16.27 0.75 9.68
CA GLU A 276 17.17 0.58 8.53
C GLU A 276 16.58 -0.42 7.53
N ALA A 277 15.90 -1.47 7.99
CA ALA A 277 15.26 -2.43 7.10
C ALA A 277 14.15 -1.79 6.26
N VAL A 278 13.34 -0.90 6.86
CA VAL A 278 12.34 -0.09 6.13
C VAL A 278 13.05 0.78 5.10
N ILE A 279 14.04 1.58 5.51
CA ILE A 279 14.78 2.47 4.58
C ILE A 279 15.38 1.67 3.41
N ILE A 280 16.05 0.55 3.68
CA ILE A 280 16.68 -0.26 2.64
C ILE A 280 15.63 -0.82 1.67
N SER A 281 14.56 -1.43 2.19
CA SER A 281 13.51 -2.01 1.35
C SER A 281 12.83 -0.94 0.48
N SER A 282 12.48 0.20 1.07
CA SER A 282 11.82 1.31 0.39
C SER A 282 12.71 1.99 -0.66
N CYS A 283 14.00 2.17 -0.38
CA CYS A 283 14.94 2.68 -1.38
C CYS A 283 15.11 1.69 -2.54
N LEU A 284 15.24 0.39 -2.27
CA LEU A 284 15.31 -0.61 -3.34
C LEU A 284 14.04 -0.63 -4.17
N PHE A 285 12.87 -0.47 -3.54
CA PHE A 285 11.59 -0.36 -4.23
C PHE A 285 11.51 0.85 -5.17
N GLY A 286 12.00 2.02 -4.76
CA GLY A 286 12.07 3.17 -5.67
C GLY A 286 13.10 2.98 -6.78
N LEU A 287 14.27 2.41 -6.48
CA LEU A 287 15.37 2.26 -7.44
C LEU A 287 15.04 1.32 -8.62
N ILE A 288 14.22 0.29 -8.40
CA ILE A 288 13.76 -0.58 -9.51
C ILE A 288 12.83 0.15 -10.48
N HIS A 289 12.23 1.26 -10.04
CA HIS A 289 11.36 2.15 -10.80
C HIS A 289 12.15 3.32 -11.41
N TYR A 290 13.41 3.09 -11.78
CA TYR A 290 14.33 4.11 -12.29
C TYR A 290 13.84 4.83 -13.55
N PHE A 291 12.92 4.21 -14.28
CA PHE A 291 12.29 4.72 -15.48
C PHE A 291 11.26 5.84 -15.22
N TYR A 292 10.96 6.18 -13.96
CA TYR A 292 10.17 7.36 -13.58
C TYR A 292 11.04 8.58 -13.19
N GLY A 293 12.33 8.52 -13.53
CA GLY A 293 13.31 9.54 -13.19
C GLY A 293 13.58 9.72 -11.68
N PRO A 294 14.47 10.65 -11.31
CA PRO A 294 14.92 10.82 -9.92
C PRO A 294 13.80 11.20 -8.94
N ILE A 295 12.83 12.02 -9.37
CA ILE A 295 11.71 12.45 -8.54
C ILE A 295 10.76 11.27 -8.31
N GLY A 296 10.41 10.53 -9.37
CA GLY A 296 9.59 9.32 -9.26
C GLY A 296 10.21 8.29 -8.33
N ILE A 297 11.52 8.03 -8.44
CA ILE A 297 12.26 7.14 -7.52
C ILE A 297 12.05 7.56 -6.06
N ILE A 298 12.15 8.86 -5.76
CA ILE A 298 11.99 9.38 -4.39
C ILE A 298 10.55 9.20 -3.90
N LEU A 299 9.55 9.57 -4.70
CA LEU A 299 8.14 9.45 -4.34
C LEU A 299 7.72 7.99 -4.15
N ILE A 300 8.09 7.11 -5.09
CA ILE A 300 7.85 5.67 -5.02
C ILE A 300 8.57 5.07 -3.81
N SER A 301 9.76 5.55 -3.43
CA SER A 301 10.42 5.16 -2.18
C SER A 301 9.66 5.63 -0.93
N ILE A 302 8.97 6.76 -0.96
CA ILE A 302 8.18 7.24 0.19
C ILE A 302 6.93 6.38 0.37
N GLY A 303 6.14 6.15 -0.70
CA GLY A 303 5.03 5.18 -0.69
C GLY A 303 5.52 3.78 -0.29
N GLY A 304 6.69 3.42 -0.84
CA GLY A 304 7.68 2.47 -0.34
C GLY A 304 7.63 2.21 1.18
N GLY A 305 7.98 3.27 1.92
CA GLY A 305 8.07 3.29 3.38
C GLY A 305 6.73 3.25 4.09
N LEU A 306 5.70 3.90 3.53
CA LEU A 306 4.35 3.88 4.10
C LEU A 306 3.75 2.47 4.05
N TYR A 307 3.93 1.75 2.94
CA TYR A 307 3.48 0.35 2.80
C TYR A 307 4.27 -0.59 3.72
N ALA A 308 5.57 -0.36 3.90
CA ALA A 308 6.37 -1.09 4.89
C ALA A 308 5.87 -0.83 6.32
N TRP A 309 5.52 0.42 6.64
CA TRP A 309 4.98 0.79 7.94
C TRP A 309 3.64 0.10 8.23
N ILE A 310 2.64 0.23 7.35
CA ILE A 310 1.32 -0.39 7.56
C ILE A 310 1.42 -1.91 7.65
N ARG A 311 2.32 -2.52 6.86
CA ARG A 311 2.63 -3.95 6.93
C ARG A 311 3.16 -4.35 8.30
N LEU A 312 4.10 -3.59 8.87
CA LEU A 312 4.68 -3.90 10.18
C LEU A 312 3.68 -3.71 11.32
N ARG A 313 2.72 -2.78 11.17
CA ARG A 313 1.67 -2.55 12.17
C ARG A 313 0.57 -3.60 12.17
N THR A 314 0.27 -4.14 11.00
CA THR A 314 -0.77 -5.15 10.83
C THR A 314 -0.24 -6.57 10.81
N ASN A 315 1.10 -6.73 10.72
CA ASN A 315 1.79 -8.00 10.48
C ASN A 315 1.23 -8.75 9.26
N SER A 316 0.74 -8.01 8.26
CA SER A 316 0.02 -8.50 7.09
C SER A 316 0.42 -7.71 5.86
N LEU A 317 0.54 -8.39 4.72
CA LEU A 317 0.74 -7.76 3.41
C LEU A 317 -0.56 -7.17 2.88
N ILE A 318 -1.72 -7.69 3.30
CA ILE A 318 -3.00 -7.32 2.70
C ILE A 318 -3.27 -5.80 2.76
N PRO A 319 -3.04 -5.09 3.89
CA PRO A 319 -3.25 -3.65 3.94
C PRO A 319 -2.33 -2.86 3.02
N ALA A 320 -1.07 -3.31 2.87
CA ALA A 320 -0.10 -2.70 1.95
C ALA A 320 -0.50 -2.94 0.48
N ILE A 321 -0.90 -4.17 0.15
CA ILE A 321 -1.42 -4.53 -1.18
C ILE A 321 -2.63 -3.67 -1.52
N ILE A 322 -3.57 -3.48 -0.59
CA ILE A 322 -4.75 -2.63 -0.82
C ILE A 322 -4.34 -1.18 -1.09
N CYS A 323 -3.44 -0.60 -0.29
CA CYS A 323 -2.97 0.78 -0.53
C CYS A 323 -2.33 0.90 -1.91
N HIS A 324 -1.43 0.00 -2.25
CA HIS A 324 -0.71 -0.01 -3.51
C HIS A 324 -1.65 -0.23 -4.71
N SER A 325 -2.59 -1.17 -4.62
CA SER A 325 -3.63 -1.36 -5.64
C SER A 325 -4.51 -0.13 -5.84
N ILE A 326 -4.92 0.54 -4.75
CA ILE A 326 -5.69 1.78 -4.85
C ILE A 326 -4.86 2.87 -5.54
N TRP A 327 -3.58 3.01 -5.17
CA TRP A 327 -2.67 3.96 -5.78
C TRP A 327 -2.54 3.74 -7.30
N ASN A 328 -2.24 2.51 -7.72
CA ASN A 328 -2.14 2.17 -9.14
C ASN A 328 -3.49 2.36 -9.87
N GLY A 329 -4.61 2.05 -9.20
CA GLY A 329 -5.95 2.29 -9.74
C GLY A 329 -6.23 3.77 -9.97
N ILE A 330 -5.83 4.64 -9.04
CA ILE A 330 -5.92 6.11 -9.20
C ILE A 330 -5.06 6.53 -10.38
N SER A 331 -3.82 6.05 -10.48
CA SER A 331 -2.95 6.37 -11.61
C SER A 331 -3.56 5.98 -12.96
N VAL A 332 -4.18 4.79 -13.06
CA VAL A 332 -4.89 4.37 -14.29
C VAL A 332 -6.08 5.28 -14.60
N LEU A 333 -6.83 5.72 -13.59
CA LEU A 333 -7.99 6.59 -13.80
C LEU A 333 -7.60 8.01 -14.22
N VAL A 334 -6.48 8.53 -13.70
CA VAL A 334 -6.03 9.90 -13.93
C VAL A 334 -5.16 10.00 -15.18
N PHE A 335 -4.18 9.10 -15.33
CA PHE A 335 -3.16 9.15 -16.38
C PHE A 335 -3.37 8.13 -17.50
N GLY A 336 -4.28 7.18 -17.31
CA GLY A 336 -4.48 6.07 -18.25
C GLY A 336 -3.51 4.90 -18.00
N ILE A 337 -3.55 3.92 -18.90
CA ILE A 337 -2.62 2.79 -18.87
C ILE A 337 -1.32 3.22 -19.59
N PRO A 338 -0.14 3.03 -18.96
CA PRO A 338 1.15 3.37 -19.54
C PRO A 338 1.55 2.60 -20.80
#